data_AF-A0A7J9VYD1-F1
#
_entry.id   AF-A0A7J9VYD1-F1
#
_cell.length_a   1.000
_cell.length_b   1.000
_cell.length_c   1.000
_cell.angle_alpha   90.00
_cell.angle_beta   90.00
_cell.angle_gamma   90.00
#
_symmetry.space_group_name_H-M   'P 1'
#
loop_
_entity.id
_entity.type
_entity.pdbx_description
1 polymer ?
#
loop_
_entity_poly.entity_id
_entity_poly.type
_entity_poly.pdbx_seq_one_letter_code
_entity_poly.pdbx_strand_id
1 'polypeptide(L)' 'MWNVYCADCGHDVLVGYSRLRRVTNLASGVIALELRCPAGHGVEVLTGRATHDRASDSPKP' A
#
# COMPACT_ATOMS: atom_id res chain seq x y z
N MET A 1 9.41 3.20 3.99
CA MET A 1 9.62 2.90 2.56
C MET A 1 8.61 1.83 2.18
N TRP A 2 8.16 1.81 0.93
CA TRP A 2 7.17 0.84 0.43
C TRP A 2 7.82 -0.03 -0.65
N ASN A 3 7.67 -1.35 -0.55
CA ASN A 3 7.97 -2.25 -1.66
C ASN A 3 6.71 -2.37 -2.52
N VAL A 4 6.78 -1.94 -3.77
CA VAL A 4 5.63 -1.83 -4.67
C VAL A 4 5.97 -2.39 -6.03
N TYR A 5 5.02 -3.08 -6.65
CA TYR A 5 5.16 -3.50 -8.04
C TYR A 5 4.91 -2.32 -8.98
N CYS A 6 5.84 -2.05 -9.90
CA CYS A 6 5.66 -1.04 -10.94
C CYS A 6 5.32 -1.73 -12.26
N ALA A 7 4.08 -1.61 -12.73
CA ALA A 7 3.62 -2.28 -13.96
C ALA A 7 4.45 -1.89 -15.19
N ASP A 8 4.87 -0.62 -15.30
CA ASP A 8 5.71 -0.16 -16.40
C ASP A 8 7.15 -0.70 -16.37
N CYS A 9 7.69 -0.99 -15.18
CA CYS A 9 9.03 -1.57 -15.03
C CYS A 9 8.99 -3.10 -15.07
N GLY A 10 7.85 -3.71 -14.78
CA GLY A 10 7.66 -5.16 -14.74
C GLY A 10 8.24 -5.85 -13.50
N HIS A 11 8.65 -5.10 -12.47
CA HIS A 11 9.26 -5.65 -11.26
C HIS A 11 8.94 -4.82 -10.01
N ASP A 12 9.23 -5.41 -8.84
CA ASP A 12 9.15 -4.73 -7.56
C ASP A 12 10.22 -3.65 -7.42
N VAL A 13 9.86 -2.54 -6.78
CA VAL A 13 10.73 -1.40 -6.51
C VAL A 13 10.54 -0.91 -5.08
N LEU A 14 11.65 -0.53 -4.45
CA LEU A 14 11.61 0.12 -3.14
C LEU A 14 11.45 1.63 -3.33
N VAL A 15 10.35 2.16 -2.83
CA VAL A 15 10.01 3.59 -2.95
C VAL A 15 10.08 4.27 -1.58
N GLY A 16 10.88 5.34 -1.52
CA GLY A 16 11.02 6.20 -0.35
C GLY A 16 9.97 7.32 -0.30
N TYR A 17 9.86 7.97 0.85
CA TYR A 17 8.93 9.07 1.08
C TYR A 17 9.13 10.27 0.14
N SER A 18 10.36 10.53 -0.31
CA SER A 18 10.67 11.64 -1.25
C SER A 18 9.97 11.52 -2.61
N ARG A 19 9.42 10.35 -2.93
CA ARG A 19 8.68 10.08 -4.17
C ARG A 19 7.16 10.04 -3.98
N LEU A 20 6.68 10.30 -2.77
CA LEU A 20 5.26 10.47 -2.47
C LEU A 20 4.75 11.77 -3.08
N ARG A 21 3.67 11.68 -3.85
CA ARG A 21 3.04 12.80 -4.54
C ARG A 21 1.77 13.26 -3.85
N ARG A 22 0.96 12.30 -3.40
CA ARG A 22 -0.30 12.58 -2.72
C ARG A 22 -0.60 11.49 -1.70
N VAL A 23 -1.25 11.92 -0.62
CA VAL A 23 -1.88 11.06 0.36
C VAL A 23 -3.35 11.43 0.39
N THR A 24 -4.23 10.46 0.16
CA THR A 24 -5.67 10.66 0.20
C THR A 24 -6.26 9.71 1.24
N ASN A 25 -6.97 10.29 2.22
CA ASN A 25 -7.78 9.50 3.14
C ASN A 25 -9.10 9.17 2.44
N LEU A 26 -9.29 7.91 2.06
CA LEU A 26 -10.49 7.46 1.36
C LEU A 26 -11.62 7.17 2.35
N ALA A 27 -11.28 6.61 3.51
CA ALA A 27 -12.20 6.28 4.60
C ALA A 27 -11.41 6.08 5.90
N SER A 28 -12.09 6.06 7.05
CA SER A 28 -11.44 5.80 8.34
C SER A 28 -10.60 4.52 8.30
N GLY A 29 -9.27 4.66 8.40
CA GLY A 29 -8.33 3.54 8.37
C GLY A 29 -7.95 3.04 6.97
N VAL A 30 -8.31 3.75 5.89
CA VAL A 30 -7.93 3.45 4.50
C VAL A 30 -7.31 4.69 3.86
N ILE A 31 -6.05 4.58 3.44
CA ILE A 31 -5.27 5.67 2.86
C ILE A 31 -4.72 5.21 1.51
N ALA A 32 -5.03 5.96 0.46
CA ALA A 32 -4.38 5.84 -0.83
C ALA A 32 -3.12 6.72 -0.89
N LEU A 33 -2.03 6.16 -1.42
CA LEU A 33 -0.76 6.83 -1.65
C LEU A 33 -0.49 6.85 -3.15
N GLU A 34 -0.31 8.04 -3.72
CA GLU A 34 0.21 8.20 -5.07
C GLU A 34 1.72 8.41 -4.98
N LEU A 35 2.48 7.50 -5.58
CA LEU A 35 3.93 7.44 -5.53
C LEU A 35 4.50 7.50 -6.95
N ARG A 36 5.82 7.73 -7.04
CA ARG A 36 6.58 7.46 -8.26
C ARG A 36 7.67 6.43 -8.02
N CYS A 37 7.83 5.48 -8.94
CA CYS A 37 8.96 4.56 -8.91
C CYS A 37 10.29 5.29 -9.14
N PRO A 38 11.46 4.62 -8.99
CA PRO A 38 12.77 5.19 -9.32
C PRO A 38 12.85 5.81 -10.73
N ALA A 39 12.22 5.17 -11.72
CA ALA A 39 12.15 5.62 -13.11
C ALA A 39 11.11 6.74 -13.37
N GLY A 40 10.28 7.09 -12.38
CA GLY A 40 9.33 8.20 -12.48
C GLY A 40 7.89 7.83 -12.88
N HIS A 41 7.59 6.55 -13.13
CA HIS A 41 6.24 6.06 -13.40
C HIS A 41 5.35 6.16 -12.16
N GLY A 42 4.05 6.36 -12.38
CA GLY A 42 3.06 6.42 -11.31
C GLY A 42 2.80 5.04 -10.69
N VAL A 43 2.71 4.99 -9.36
CA VAL A 43 2.33 3.78 -8.62
C VAL A 43 1.32 4.20 -7.57
N GLU A 44 0.21 3.47 -7.46
CA GLU A 44 -0.78 3.68 -6.40
C GLU A 44 -0.69 2.56 -5.37
N VAL A 45 -0.67 2.94 -4.09
CA VAL A 45 -0.66 1.99 -2.97
C VAL A 45 -1.86 2.28 -2.09
N LEU A 46 -2.73 1.28 -1.95
CA LEU A 46 -3.78 1.29 -0.94
C LEU A 46 -3.21 0.72 0.35
N THR A 47 -3.19 1.53 1.38
CA THR A 47 -2.85 1.12 2.73
C THR A 47 -4.10 1.17 3.58
N GLY A 48 -4.21 0.25 4.52
CA GLY A 48 -5.29 0.27 5.49
C GLY A 48 -5.07 -0.78 6.55
N ARG A 49 -5.94 -0.78 7.55
CA ARG A 49 -6.00 -1.95 8.44
C ARG A 49 -6.52 -3.13 7.62
N ALA A 50 -5.67 -4.14 7.40
CA ALA A 50 -6.21 -5.47 7.23
C ALA A 50 -6.97 -5.76 8.52
N THR A 51 -8.31 -5.77 8.47
CA THR A 51 -9.05 -6.53 9.45
C THR A 51 -8.56 -7.96 9.23
N HIS A 52 -7.62 -8.41 10.06
CA HIS A 52 -7.48 -9.83 10.27
C HIS A 52 -8.89 -10.28 10.65
N ASP A 53 -9.60 -10.93 9.72
CA ASP A 53 -10.68 -11.80 10.13
C ASP A 53 -10.06 -12.68 11.22
N ARG A 54 -10.61 -12.59 12.43
CA ARG A 54 -10.33 -13.55 13.50
C ARG A 54 -10.80 -14.89 12.95
N ALA A 55 -9.93 -15.57 12.20
CA ALA A 55 -10.08 -16.98 11.95
C ALA A 55 -10.01 -17.66 13.31
N SER A 56 -11.19 -18.03 13.80
CA SER A 56 -11.44 -19.08 14.79
C SER A 56 -10.98 -18.80 16.22
N ASP A 57 -11.77 -18.02 16.98
CA ASP A 57 -11.96 -18.33 18.40
C ASP A 57 -13.10 -19.36 18.49
N SER A 58 -12.76 -20.63 18.28
CA SER A 58 -13.68 -21.72 18.61
C SER A 58 -13.87 -21.71 20.14
N PRO A 59 -15.10 -21.69 20.66
CA PRO A 59 -15.31 -21.82 22.10
C PRO A 59 -14.84 -23.21 22.53
N LYS A 60 -13.82 -23.26 23.39
CA LYS A 60 -13.38 -24.49 24.03
C LYS A 60 -14.40 -24.86 25.13
N PRO A 61 -14.99 -26.07 25.11
CA PRO A 61 -15.78 -26.57 26.24
C PRO A 61 -14.90 -26.90 27.44
#